data_AF-A0A5C7J6R8-F1
#
_entry.id   AF-A0A5C7J6R8-F1
#
_cell.length_a   1.000
_cell.length_b   1.000
_cell.length_c   1.000
_cell.angle_alpha   90.00
_cell.angle_beta   90.00
_cell.angle_gamma   90.00
#
_symmetry.space_group_name_H-M   'P 1'
#
loop_
_entity.id
_entity.type
_entity.pdbx_description
1 polymer ?
#
loop_
_entity_poly.entity_id
_entity_poly.type
_entity_poly.pdbx_seq_one_letter_code
_entity_poly.pdbx_strand_id
1 'polypeptide(L)' 'MKNKFVQDYLQQHTLSVLQFDEEKPWGAYYVTRETEGFDEKILWVKPGEFLSLQYHGSPSHPGHHEKGVTLTDMALVL' A
#
# COMPACT_ATOMS: atom_id res chain seq x y z
N MET A 1 -0.82 1.97 -15.14
CA MET A 1 -1.30 1.13 -14.04
C MET A 1 -1.78 -0.18 -14.63
N LYS A 2 -1.20 -1.31 -14.22
CA LYS A 2 -1.56 -2.64 -14.71
C LYS A 2 -2.81 -3.20 -14.05
N ASN A 3 -3.09 -2.78 -12.81
CA ASN A 3 -4.25 -3.26 -12.06
C ASN A 3 -5.48 -2.36 -12.28
N LYS A 4 -6.49 -2.89 -12.99
CA LYS A 4 -7.73 -2.17 -13.27
C LYS A 4 -8.55 -1.84 -12.02
N PHE A 5 -8.61 -2.75 -11.04
CA PHE A 5 -9.32 -2.49 -9.78
C PHE A 5 -8.74 -1.28 -9.05
N VAL A 6 -7.40 -1.21 -8.96
CA VAL A 6 -6.72 -0.06 -8.32
C VAL A 6 -6.95 1.22 -9.12
N GLN A 7 -6.86 1.16 -10.45
CA GLN A 7 -7.13 2.31 -11.31
C GLN A 7 -8.56 2.85 -11.12
N ASP A 8 -9.56 1.97 -11.14
CA ASP A 8 -10.96 2.33 -10.97
C ASP A 8 -11.21 2.93 -9.58
N TYR A 9 -10.59 2.36 -8.53
CA TYR A 9 -10.66 2.88 -7.16
C TYR A 9 -10.07 4.29 -7.06
N LEU A 10 -8.87 4.51 -7.61
CA LEU A 10 -8.24 5.83 -7.60
C LEU A 10 -9.12 6.87 -8.31
N GLN A 11 -9.72 6.51 -9.43
CA GLN A 11 -10.63 7.40 -10.17
C GLN A 11 -11.90 7.70 -9.36
N GLN A 12 -12.55 6.68 -8.81
CA GLN A 12 -13.78 6.83 -8.01
C GLN A 12 -13.57 7.74 -6.79
N HIS A 13 -12.38 7.68 -6.20
CA HIS A 13 -12.03 8.47 -5.01
C HIS A 13 -11.25 9.76 -5.32
N THR A 14 -11.06 10.09 -6.60
CA THR A 14 -10.29 11.28 -7.04
C THR A 14 -8.89 11.34 -6.41
N LEU A 15 -8.21 10.21 -6.34
CA LEU A 15 -6.88 10.08 -5.77
C LEU A 15 -5.82 10.17 -6.86
N SER A 16 -4.76 10.94 -6.60
CA SER A 16 -3.56 11.01 -7.44
C SER A 16 -2.50 10.03 -6.94
N VAL A 17 -1.69 9.46 -7.84
CA VAL A 17 -0.52 8.64 -7.46
C VAL A 17 0.74 9.49 -7.54
N LEU A 18 1.50 9.56 -6.45
CA LEU A 18 2.78 10.27 -6.34
C LEU A 18 3.94 9.38 -6.78
N GLN A 19 3.96 8.14 -6.28
CA GLN A 19 4.94 7.12 -6.63
C GLN A 19 4.33 5.72 -6.56
N PHE A 20 4.86 4.78 -7.33
CA PHE A 20 4.39 3.40 -7.33
C PHE A 20 5.47 2.43 -7.80
N ASP A 21 5.33 1.15 -7.44
CA ASP A 21 6.09 0.04 -7.99
C ASP A 21 5.13 -1.13 -8.20
N GLU A 22 4.92 -1.52 -9.46
CA GLU A 22 4.05 -2.64 -9.86
C GLU A 22 4.80 -3.97 -10.07
N GLU A 23 6.12 -3.98 -9.88
CA GLU A 23 6.99 -5.13 -10.16
C GLU A 23 7.43 -5.86 -8.88
N LYS A 24 6.85 -5.54 -7.72
CA LYS A 24 7.18 -6.27 -6.49
C LYS A 24 6.81 -7.76 -6.63
N PRO A 25 7.62 -8.67 -6.07
CA PRO A 25 7.32 -10.10 -6.08
C PRO A 25 5.91 -10.38 -5.54
N TRP A 26 5.57 -9.76 -4.41
CA TRP A 26 4.28 -9.90 -3.73
C TRP A 26 3.12 -9.12 -4.38
N GLY A 27 3.38 -8.20 -5.31
CA GLY A 27 2.33 -7.35 -5.90
C GLY A 27 2.78 -5.94 -6.26
N ALA A 28 2.11 -4.92 -5.72
CA ALA A 28 2.38 -3.52 -6.01
C ALA A 28 2.01 -2.60 -4.84
N TYR A 29 2.63 -1.41 -4.81
CA TYR A 29 2.16 -0.30 -3.99
C TYR A 29 1.96 0.98 -4.80
N TYR A 30 1.07 1.84 -4.34
CA TYR A 30 0.78 3.15 -4.91
C TYR A 30 0.66 4.16 -3.77
N VAL A 31 1.56 5.14 -3.72
CA VAL A 31 1.50 6.21 -2.71
C VAL A 31 0.61 7.31 -3.22
N THR A 32 -0.44 7.62 -2.48
CA THR A 32 -1.45 8.62 -2.86
C THR A 32 -1.26 9.94 -2.14
N ARG A 33 -0.55 9.92 -1.01
CA ARG A 33 -0.23 11.09 -0.21
C ARG A 33 1.03 10.84 0.61
N GLU A 34 1.88 11.84 0.72
CA GLU A 34 3.02 11.86 1.64
C GLU A 34 2.91 13.10 2.52
N THR A 35 3.26 12.93 3.79
CA THR A 35 3.35 14.00 4.79
C THR A 35 4.61 13.78 5.61
N GLU A 36 5.01 14.77 6.43
CA GLU A 36 6.16 14.61 7.33
C GLU A 36 5.99 13.46 8.35
N GLY A 37 4.75 13.08 8.65
CA GLY A 37 4.45 12.07 9.68
C GLY A 37 4.03 10.70 9.16
N PHE A 38 3.53 10.60 7.92
CA PHE A 38 3.04 9.35 7.33
C PHE A 38 2.84 9.44 5.82
N ASP A 39 2.79 8.26 5.20
CA ASP A 39 2.39 8.06 3.81
C ASP A 39 1.04 7.32 3.77
N GLU A 40 0.16 7.71 2.86
CA GLU A 40 -1.03 6.92 2.50
C GLU A 40 -0.69 6.07 1.26
N LYS A 41 -0.87 4.75 1.38
CA LYS A 41 -0.55 3.80 0.31
C LYS A 41 -1.72 2.86 0.05
N ILE A 42 -1.96 2.58 -1.23
CA ILE A 42 -2.73 1.42 -1.65
C ILE A 42 -1.74 0.28 -1.86
N LEU A 43 -1.95 -0.84 -1.19
CA LEU A 43 -1.21 -2.07 -1.37
C LEU A 43 -2.06 -3.05 -2.15
N TRP A 44 -1.53 -3.56 -3.26
CA TRP A 44 -2.14 -4.66 -3.99
C TRP A 44 -1.26 -5.90 -3.86
N VAL A 45 -1.81 -6.96 -3.28
CA VAL A 45 -1.13 -8.25 -3.18
C VAL A 45 -1.64 -9.15 -4.30
N LYS A 46 -0.71 -9.79 -5.04
CA LYS A 46 -1.08 -10.74 -6.09
C LYS A 46 -1.80 -11.95 -5.47
N PRO A 47 -2.73 -12.59 -6.18
CA PRO A 47 -3.38 -13.80 -5.69
C PRO A 47 -2.37 -14.89 -5.30
N GLY A 48 -2.48 -15.41 -4.08
CA GLY A 48 -1.59 -16.47 -3.56
C GLY A 48 -0.26 -15.99 -2.99
N GLU A 49 0.07 -14.71 -3.14
CA GLU A 49 1.27 -14.10 -2.55
C GLU A 49 1.02 -13.61 -1.12
N PHE A 50 2.12 -13.42 -0.38
CA PHE A 50 2.10 -12.90 0.98
C PHE A 50 2.91 -11.61 1.07
N LEU A 51 2.34 -10.61 1.74
CA LEU A 51 3.05 -9.40 2.13
C LEU A 51 3.28 -9.43 3.64
N SER A 52 4.55 -9.43 4.04
CA SER A 52 4.94 -9.23 5.43
C SER A 52 5.27 -7.77 5.65
N LEU A 53 4.46 -7.07 6.45
CA LEU A 53 4.74 -5.71 6.89
C LEU A 53 5.67 -5.80 8.09
N GLN A 54 6.96 -5.54 7.88
CA GLN A 54 7.96 -5.57 8.93
C GLN A 54 8.16 -4.17 9.52
N TYR A 55 8.33 -4.11 10.85
CA TYR A 55 8.76 -2.90 11.53
C TYR A 55 10.22 -2.57 11.13
N HIS A 56 10.41 -1.45 10.45
CA HIS A 56 11.73 -0.93 10.07
C HIS A 56 12.13 0.30 10.91
N GLY A 57 11.95 0.23 12.23
CA GLY A 57 12.32 1.33 13.11
C GLY A 57 13.84 1.50 13.25
N SER A 58 14.30 2.73 13.06
CA SER A 58 15.65 3.21 13.40
C SER A 58 15.54 4.45 14.29
N PRO A 59 16.61 4.89 14.97
CA PRO A 59 16.59 6.14 15.74
C PRO A 59 16.19 7.38 14.92
N SER A 60 16.39 7.36 13.60
CA SER A 60 15.98 8.45 12.68
C SER A 60 14.59 8.25 12.07
N HIS A 61 14.03 7.04 12.15
CA HIS A 61 12.71 6.68 11.62
C HIS A 61 12.06 5.72 12.63
N PRO A 62 11.34 6.19 13.66
CA PRO A 62 10.95 5.40 14.85
C PRO A 62 9.94 4.27 14.60
N GLY A 63 9.85 3.78 13.36
CA GLY A 63 8.91 2.77 12.91
C GLY A 63 7.60 3.37 12.43
N HIS A 64 6.86 2.59 11.65
CA HIS A 64 5.60 3.01 11.08
C HIS A 64 4.45 2.60 12.00
N HIS A 65 3.50 3.51 12.24
CA HIS A 65 2.18 3.17 12.76
C HIS A 65 1.25 2.97 11.57
N GLU A 66 0.67 1.78 11.44
CA GLU A 66 -0.17 1.42 10.31
C GLU A 66 -1.64 1.47 10.71
N LYS A 67 -2.43 2.21 9.92
CA LYS A 67 -3.89 2.15 9.95
C LYS A 67 -4.36 1.83 8.54
N GLY A 68 -4.97 0.66 8.37
CA GLY A 68 -5.40 0.17 7.07
C GLY A 68 -6.90 -0.09 7.01
N VAL A 69 -7.42 -0.10 5.78
CA VAL A 69 -8.72 -0.68 5.43
C VAL A 69 -8.49 -1.66 4.29
N THR A 70 -9.11 -2.83 4.36
CA THR A 70 -9.05 -3.82 3.29
C THR A 70 -10.15 -3.54 2.29
N LEU A 71 -9.78 -3.32 1.03
CA LEU A 71 -10.73 -3.04 -0.06
C LEU A 71 -11.37 -4.32 -0.62
N THR A 72 -10.87 -5.48 -0.20
CA THR A 72 -11.34 -6.83 -0.55
C THR A 72 -11.29 -7.71 0.69
N ASP A 73 -11.87 -8.92 0.61
CA ASP A 73 -11.67 -9.95 1.63
C ASP A 73 -10.18 -10.32 1.73
N MET A 74 -9.65 -10.30 2.96
CA MET A 74 -8.24 -10.56 3.25
C MET A 74 -8.11 -11.29 4.58
N ALA A 75 -7.20 -12.26 4.66
CA ALA A 75 -6.74 -12.83 5.92
C ALA A 75 -5.53 -12.03 6.41
N LEU A 76 -5.64 -11.39 7.57
CA LEU A 76 -4.54 -10.72 8.24
C LEU A 76 -3.97 -11.63 9.32
N VAL A 77 -2.66 -11.89 9.25
CA VAL A 77 -1.92 -12.63 10.28
C VAL A 77 -1.00 -11.62 10.97
N LEU A 78 -1.27 -11.37 12.27
CA LEU A 78 -0.51 -10.45 13.13
C LEU A 78 0.43 -11.23 14.06
#